data_AF-A0A7Y5D949-F1
#
_entry.id   AF-A0A7Y5D949-F1
#
_cell.length_a   1.000
_cell.length_b   1.000
_cell.length_c   1.000
_cell.angle_alpha   90.00
_cell.angle_beta   90.00
_cell.angle_gamma   90.00
#
_symmetry.space_group_name_H-M   'P 1'
#
loop_
_entity.id
_entity.type
_entity.pdbx_description
1 polymer ?
#
loop_
_entity_poly.entity_id
_entity_poly.type
_entity_poly.pdbx_seq_one_letter_code
_entity_poly.pdbx_strand_id
1 'polypeptide(L)' 'MADMGWIGLLLAIVGAYFAIKVVKFVFKLFWWAAVLFGAYWFLAPTLGLPRPF' A
#
# COMPACT_ATOMS: atom_id res chain seq x y z
N MET A 1 9.04 25.21 -30.48
CA MET A 1 9.25 23.74 -30.43
C MET A 1 10.19 23.31 -29.31
N ALA A 2 10.72 24.23 -28.49
CA ALA A 2 11.54 23.91 -27.31
C ALA A 2 10.69 23.72 -26.04
N ASP A 3 9.39 23.92 -26.14
CA ASP A 3 8.48 24.20 -25.02
C ASP A 3 7.74 22.93 -24.56
N MET A 4 7.50 21.98 -25.48
CA MET A 4 6.71 20.76 -25.23
C MET A 4 7.50 19.65 -24.52
N GLY A 5 8.83 19.57 -24.72
CA GLY A 5 9.66 18.51 -24.11
C GLY A 5 9.71 18.57 -22.58
N TRP A 6 9.65 19.78 -22.02
CA TRP A 6 9.67 20.00 -20.57
C TRP A 6 8.40 19.54 -19.86
N ILE A 7 7.24 19.76 -20.49
CA ILE A 7 5.95 19.33 -19.94
C ILE A 7 5.86 17.79 -19.93
N GLY A 8 6.30 17.13 -21.00
CA GLY A 8 6.37 15.67 -21.06
C GLY A 8 7.30 15.08 -19.99
N LEU A 9 8.46 15.71 -19.79
CA LEU A 9 9.42 15.30 -18.75
C LEU A 9 8.83 15.47 -17.34
N LEU A 10 8.16 16.58 -17.06
CA LEU A 10 7.50 16.82 -15.77
C LEU A 10 6.39 15.78 -15.50
N LEU A 11 5.56 15.47 -16.50
CA LEU A 11 4.53 14.44 -16.38
C LEU A 11 5.14 13.05 -16.10
N ALA A 12 6.23 12.70 -16.77
CA ALA A 12 6.92 11.44 -16.53
C ALA A 12 7.48 11.36 -15.09
N ILE A 13 8.07 12.44 -14.58
CA ILE A 13 8.60 12.52 -13.21
C ILE A 13 7.47 12.39 -12.19
N VAL A 14 6.36 13.12 -12.39
CA VAL A 14 5.19 13.05 -11.51
C VAL A 14 4.57 11.65 -11.52
N GLY A 15 4.45 11.03 -12.68
CA GLY A 15 3.96 9.65 -12.82
C GLY A 15 4.86 8.65 -12.09
N ALA A 16 6.17 8.76 -12.25
CA ALA A 16 7.14 7.91 -11.55
C ALA A 16 7.06 8.09 -10.02
N TYR A 17 6.92 9.33 -9.54
CA TYR A 17 6.75 9.63 -8.13
C TYR A 17 5.48 8.97 -7.56
N PHE A 18 4.35 9.08 -8.25
CA PHE A 18 3.11 8.44 -7.82
C PHE A 18 3.19 6.91 -7.86
N ALA A 19 3.83 6.32 -8.87
CA ALA A 19 4.02 4.87 -8.94
C ALA A 19 4.75 4.35 -7.70
N ILE A 20 5.86 4.97 -7.32
CA ILE A 20 6.62 4.59 -6.11
C ILE A 20 5.77 4.77 -4.85
N LYS A 21 5.03 5.89 -4.76
CA LYS A 21 4.20 6.22 -3.60
C LYS A 21 3.03 5.24 -3.41
N VAL A 22 2.40 4.84 -4.50
CA VAL A 22 1.30 3.85 -4.51
C VAL A 22 1.82 2.48 -4.11
N VAL A 23 2.95 2.04 -4.66
CA VAL A 23 3.56 0.75 -4.27
C VAL A 23 3.87 0.73 -2.78
N LYS A 24 4.50 1.79 -2.26
CA LYS A 24 4.78 1.93 -0.83
C LYS A 24 3.50 1.87 0.02
N PHE A 25 2.42 2.51 -0.44
CA PHE A 25 1.13 2.46 0.24
C PHE A 25 0.52 1.05 0.25
N VAL A 26 0.55 0.34 -0.89
CA VAL A 26 0.03 -1.04 -1.00
C VAL A 26 0.77 -1.98 -0.06
N PHE A 27 2.10 -1.93 -0.02
CA PHE A 27 2.88 -2.73 0.92
C PHE A 27 2.55 -2.40 2.39
N LYS A 28 2.36 -1.13 2.71
CA LYS A 28 1.95 -0.72 4.06
C LYS A 28 0.57 -1.26 4.42
N LEU A 29 -0.38 -1.23 3.48
CA LEU A 29 -1.72 -1.77 3.68
C LEU A 29 -1.68 -3.29 3.88
N PHE A 30 -0.90 -4.00 3.07
CA PHE A 30 -0.71 -5.44 3.20
C PHE A 30 -0.07 -5.81 4.56
N TRP A 31 0.92 -5.03 5.00
CA TRP A 31 1.54 -5.23 6.31
C TRP A 31 0.53 -5.05 7.45
N TRP A 32 -0.30 -4.01 7.39
CA TRP A 32 -1.37 -3.81 8.37
C TRP A 32 -2.42 -4.93 8.32
N ALA A 33 -2.78 -5.43 7.14
CA ALA A 33 -3.67 -6.58 7.00
C ALA A 33 -3.07 -7.82 7.68
N ALA A 34 -1.77 -8.09 7.48
CA ALA A 34 -1.07 -9.18 8.16
C ALA A 34 -1.03 -9.00 9.69
N VAL A 35 -0.81 -7.77 10.17
CA VAL A 35 -0.84 -7.46 11.61
C VAL A 35 -2.23 -7.70 12.19
N LEU A 36 -3.29 -7.19 11.56
CA LEU A 36 -4.67 -7.37 12.03
C LEU A 36 -5.07 -8.84 12.01
N PHE A 37 -4.68 -9.56 10.96
CA PHE A 37 -4.90 -10.99 10.84
C PHE A 37 -4.19 -11.77 11.95
N GLY A 38 -2.91 -11.50 12.20
CA GLY A 38 -2.15 -12.13 13.28
C GLY A 38 -2.71 -11.78 14.65
N ALA A 39 -3.09 -10.53 14.88
CA ALA A 39 -3.73 -10.08 16.11
C ALA A 39 -5.07 -10.78 16.32
N TYR A 40 -5.92 -10.89 15.29
CA TYR A 40 -7.17 -11.62 15.36
C TYR A 40 -6.94 -13.10 15.65
N TRP A 41 -6.00 -13.74 14.97
CA TRP A 41 -5.70 -15.15 15.17
C TRP A 41 -5.21 -15.44 16.59
N PHE A 42 -4.39 -14.55 17.17
CA PHE A 42 -3.88 -14.67 18.54
C PHE A 42 -4.95 -14.34 19.60
N LEU A 43 -5.76 -13.30 19.37
CA LEU A 43 -6.77 -12.84 20.35
C LEU A 43 -8.09 -13.61 20.26
N ALA A 44 -8.40 -14.26 19.14
CA ALA A 44 -9.65 -14.97 18.94
C ALA A 44 -9.90 -16.05 20.03
N PRO A 45 -8.93 -16.90 20.41
CA PRO A 45 -9.11 -17.87 21.50
C PRO A 45 -9.40 -17.22 22.85
N THR A 46 -8.76 -16.09 23.15
CA THR A 46 -8.97 -15.36 24.42
C THR A 46 -10.29 -14.62 24.47
N LEU A 47 -10.81 -14.19 23.32
CA LEU A 47 -12.05 -13.43 23.19
C LEU A 47 -13.27 -14.31 22.87
N GLY A 48 -13.10 -15.63 22.76
CA GLY A 48 -14.18 -16.55 22.39
C GLY A 48 -14.69 -16.38 20.94
N LEU A 49 -13.89 -15.74 20.08
CA LEU A 49 -14.25 -15.52 18.68
C LEU A 49 -13.97 -16.79 17.84
N PRO A 50 -14.76 -17.05 16.79
CA PRO A 50 -14.53 -18.20 15.91
C PRO A 50 -13.18 -18.08 15.22
N ARG A 51 -12.42 -19.17 15.18
CA ARG A 51 -11.16 -19.19 14.43
C ARG A 51 -11.48 -19.19 12.94
N PRO A 52 -10.77 -18.37 12.15
CA PRO A 52 -11.04 -18.28 10.72
C PRO A 52 -10.63 -19.54 9.93
N PHE A 53 -9.86 -20.47 10.54
CA PHE A 53 -9.48 -21.79 10.04
C PHE A 53 -9.25 -22.75 11.22
#